data_AF-A0A933YS86-F1
#
_entry.id   AF-A0A933YS86-F1
#
_cell.length_a   1.000
_cell.length_b   1.000
_cell.length_c   1.000
_cell.angle_alpha   90.00
_cell.angle_beta   90.00
_cell.angle_gamma   90.00
#
_symmetry.space_group_name_H-M   'P 1'
#
loop_
_entity.id
_entity.type
_entity.pdbx_description
1 polymer ?
#
loop_
_entity_poly.entity_id
_entity_poly.type
_entity_poly.pdbx_seq_one_letter_code
_entity_poly.pdbx_strand_id
1 'polypeptide(L)'
;MNYLQQLIDLRGLTCQDIANATGYGYHSVQKNVKGVRCNLPIREAIAKYLDVDASRIWGRGSVLYLRKLVAVEANRVAQERAEAARDNFLKKYSDSATLPAKRKAVNV
;
A
#
# COMPACT_ATOMS: atom_id res chain seq x y z
N MET A 1 -8.00 11.14 -6.25
CA MET A 1 -6.64 10.66 -5.90
C MET A 1 -6.03 10.04 -7.14
N ASN A 2 -4.81 10.42 -7.53
CA ASN A 2 -4.16 9.87 -8.73
C ASN A 2 -3.47 8.53 -8.44
N TYR A 3 -3.10 7.78 -9.49
CA TYR A 3 -2.48 6.45 -9.32
C TYR A 3 -1.12 6.49 -8.61
N LEU A 4 -0.34 7.56 -8.74
CA LEU A 4 0.92 7.71 -8.02
C LEU A 4 0.68 7.89 -6.51
N GLN A 5 -0.35 8.65 -6.12
CA GLN A 5 -0.78 8.77 -4.73
C GLN A 5 -1.26 7.42 -4.19
N GLN A 6 -2.08 6.68 -4.96
CA GLN A 6 -2.50 5.33 -4.58
C GLN A 6 -1.32 4.38 -4.37
N LEU A 7 -0.31 4.44 -5.25
CA LEU A 7 0.90 3.63 -5.13
C LEU A 7 1.67 3.94 -3.83
N ILE A 8 1.83 5.23 -3.52
CA ILE A 8 2.50 5.70 -2.29
C ILE A 8 1.75 5.19 -1.05
N ASP A 9 0.43 5.33 -1.04
CA ASP A 9 -0.41 4.91 0.09
C ASP A 9 -0.40 3.39 0.27
N LEU A 10 -0.44 2.61 -0.83
CA LEU A 10 -0.36 1.14 -0.79
C LEU A 10 0.98 0.64 -0.24
N ARG A 11 2.05 1.43 -0.40
CA ARG A 11 3.37 1.14 0.17
C ARG A 11 3.52 1.64 1.60
N GLY A 12 2.47 2.24 2.18
CA GLY A 12 2.52 2.79 3.54
C GLY A 12 3.44 4.00 3.67
N LEU A 13 3.72 4.69 2.57
CA LEU A 13 4.61 5.85 2.53
C LEU A 13 3.81 7.15 2.53
N THR A 14 4.44 8.23 2.98
CA THR A 14 3.88 9.58 2.89
C THR A 14 4.74 10.50 2.04
N CYS A 15 4.16 11.61 1.58
CA CYS A 15 4.96 12.66 0.94
C CYS A 15 6.03 13.25 1.88
N GLN A 16 5.83 13.17 3.20
CA GLN A 16 6.82 13.61 4.18
C GLN A 16 8.03 12.66 4.22
N ASP A 17 7.81 11.34 4.13
CA ASP A 17 8.90 10.36 4.09
C ASP A 17 9.76 10.55 2.85
N ILE A 18 9.12 10.75 1.69
CA ILE A 18 9.82 11.04 0.44
C ILE A 18 10.60 12.36 0.55
N ALA A 19 10.01 13.40 1.15
CA ALA A 19 10.68 14.67 1.38
C ALA A 19 11.92 14.53 2.26
N ASN A 20 11.79 13.82 3.38
CA ASN A 20 12.89 13.55 4.30
C ASN A 20 14.02 12.75 3.61
N ALA A 21 13.67 11.75 2.81
CA ALA A 21 14.66 10.91 2.13
C ALA A 21 15.37 11.60 0.95
N THR A 22 14.68 12.51 0.26
CA THR A 22 15.22 13.22 -0.93
C THR A 22 15.84 14.57 -0.60
N GLY A 23 15.61 15.11 0.60
CA GLY A 23 16.04 16.44 1.00
C GLY A 23 15.22 17.58 0.39
N TYR A 24 14.17 17.28 -0.39
CA TYR A 24 13.29 18.30 -0.97
C TYR A 24 12.16 18.69 0.00
N GLY A 25 11.72 19.94 -0.07
CA GLY A 25 10.60 20.41 0.75
C GLY A 25 9.30 19.65 0.49
N TYR A 26 8.57 19.32 1.56
CA TYR A 26 7.29 18.59 1.53
C TYR A 26 6.30 19.10 0.46
N HIS A 27 6.04 20.41 0.43
CA HIS A 27 5.11 20.98 -0.53
C HIS A 27 5.58 20.83 -1.98
N SER A 28 6.89 20.88 -2.21
CA SER A 28 7.46 20.66 -3.55
C SER A 28 7.27 19.22 -3.99
N VAL A 29 7.52 18.24 -3.12
CA VAL A 29 7.24 16.82 -3.38
C VAL A 29 5.74 16.62 -3.64
N GLN A 30 4.89 17.08 -2.73
CA GLN A 30 3.43 16.95 -2.82
C GLN A 30 2.87 17.51 -4.14
N LYS A 31 3.34 18.68 -4.59
CA LYS A 31 2.87 19.30 -5.84
C LYS A 31 3.35 18.54 -7.08
N ASN A 32 4.53 17.92 -7.04
CA ASN A 32 4.99 17.05 -8.12
C ASN A 32 4.21 15.72 -8.15
N VAL A 33 3.96 15.11 -6.98
CA VAL A 33 3.14 13.88 -6.86
C VAL A 33 1.71 14.11 -7.35
N LYS A 34 1.11 15.27 -7.03
CA LYS A 34 -0.22 15.66 -7.52
C LYS A 34 -0.26 15.98 -9.02
N GLY A 35 0.89 16.09 -9.69
CA GLY A 35 0.98 16.48 -11.10
C GLY A 35 0.80 17.98 -11.35
N VAL A 36 0.81 18.82 -10.30
CA VAL A 36 0.68 20.29 -10.41
C VAL A 36 2.00 20.94 -10.85
N ARG A 37 3.13 20.36 -10.45
CA ARG A 37 4.48 20.81 -10.85
C ARG A 37 5.19 19.75 -11.67
N CYS A 38 6.13 20.21 -12.49
CA CYS A 38 6.88 19.40 -13.44
C CYS A 38 8.39 19.47 -13.25
N ASN A 39 8.85 19.65 -12.01
CA ASN A 39 10.27 19.79 -11.73
C ASN A 39 10.97 18.45 -11.87
N LEU A 40 11.75 18.31 -12.94
CA LEU A 40 12.49 17.09 -13.31
C LEU A 40 13.35 16.53 -12.16
N PRO A 41 14.21 17.32 -11.47
CA PRO A 41 15.05 16.78 -10.39
C PRO A 41 14.24 16.18 -9.25
N ILE A 42 13.12 16.81 -8.89
CA ILE A 42 12.22 16.30 -7.84
C ILE A 42 11.52 15.03 -8.29
N ARG A 43 11.07 14.97 -9.55
CA ARG A 43 10.44 13.78 -10.12
C ARG A 43 11.41 12.59 -10.15
N GLU A 44 12.64 12.81 -10.59
CA GLU A 44 13.69 11.80 -10.60
C GLU A 44 13.99 11.30 -9.19
N ALA A 45 14.09 12.19 -8.20
CA ALA A 45 14.32 11.79 -6.81
C ALA A 45 13.13 11.00 -6.22
N ILE A 46 11.89 11.41 -6.50
CA ILE A 46 10.69 10.65 -6.11
C ILE A 46 10.73 9.25 -6.75
N ALA A 47 11.05 9.16 -8.04
CA ALA A 47 11.10 7.89 -8.76
C ALA A 47 12.18 6.95 -8.20
N LYS A 48 13.36 7.50 -7.93
CA LYS A 48 14.47 6.78 -7.30
C LYS A 48 14.09 6.26 -5.91
N TYR A 49 13.44 7.09 -5.09
CA TYR A 49 12.98 6.67 -3.77
C TYR A 49 11.92 5.56 -3.83
N LEU A 50 11.05 5.61 -4.83
CA LEU A 50 10.04 4.60 -5.08
C LEU A 50 10.56 3.39 -5.89
N ASP A 51 11.85 3.34 -6.23
CA ASP A 51 12.47 2.30 -7.06
C ASP A 51 11.71 2.04 -8.38
N VAL A 52 11.47 3.10 -9.13
CA VAL A 52 10.66 3.10 -10.36
C VAL A 52 11.23 4.06 -11.38
N ASP A 53 10.95 3.81 -12.65
CA ASP A 53 11.43 4.65 -13.75
C ASP A 53 10.61 5.95 -13.87
N ALA A 54 11.28 7.10 -13.72
CA ALA A 54 10.66 8.42 -13.85
C ALA A 54 10.03 8.65 -15.23
N SER A 55 10.65 8.14 -16.30
CA SER A 55 10.14 8.29 -17.66
C SER A 55 8.81 7.56 -17.85
N ARG A 56 8.59 6.47 -17.12
CA ARG A 56 7.33 5.71 -17.15
C ARG A 56 6.26 6.32 -16.26
N ILE A 57 6.62 7.04 -15.21
CA ILE A 57 5.65 7.69 -14.30
C ILE A 57 5.10 8.99 -14.88
N TRP A 58 5.93 9.76 -15.58
CA TRP A 58 5.51 11.06 -16.13
C TRP A 58 5.56 11.17 -17.65
N GLY A 59 5.99 10.12 -18.36
CA GLY A 59 6.00 10.08 -19.82
C GLY A 59 4.74 9.47 -20.44
N ARG A 60 4.85 9.12 -21.72
CA ARG A 60 3.74 8.56 -22.50
C ARG A 60 3.33 7.19 -21.96
N GLY A 61 2.03 7.00 -21.74
CA GLY A 61 1.49 5.74 -21.22
C GLY A 61 1.62 5.58 -19.70
N SER A 62 1.99 6.64 -18.99
CA SER A 62 2.15 6.63 -17.53
C SER A 62 0.94 6.13 -16.75
N VAL A 63 -0.26 6.48 -17.22
CA VAL A 63 -1.52 6.03 -16.61
C VAL A 63 -1.63 4.51 -16.61
N LEU A 64 -1.32 3.84 -17.73
CA LEU A 64 -1.38 2.38 -17.82
C LEU A 64 -0.29 1.72 -16.97
N TYR A 65 0.92 2.30 -16.99
CA TYR A 65 2.04 1.82 -16.17
C TYR A 65 1.72 1.90 -14.68
N LEU A 66 1.29 3.07 -14.19
CA LEU A 66 0.92 3.28 -12.79
C LEU A 66 -0.27 2.42 -12.38
N ARG A 67 -1.28 2.26 -13.24
CA ARG A 67 -2.41 1.37 -12.97
C ARG A 67 -1.96 -0.09 -12.77
N LYS A 68 -1.01 -0.56 -13.59
CA LYS A 68 -0.43 -1.91 -13.43
C LYS A 68 0.31 -2.04 -12.11
N LEU A 69 1.14 -1.06 -11.74
CA LEU A 69 1.86 -1.07 -10.46
C LEU A 69 0.90 -1.06 -9.26
N VAL A 70 -0.13 -0.21 -9.30
CA VAL A 70 -1.16 -0.15 -8.26
C VAL A 70 -1.88 -1.50 -8.13
N ALA A 71 -2.21 -2.16 -9.24
CA ALA A 71 -2.86 -3.47 -9.20
C ALA A 71 -1.96 -4.55 -8.55
N VAL A 72 -0.66 -4.54 -8.85
CA VAL A 72 0.31 -5.46 -8.24
C VAL A 72 0.41 -5.21 -6.73
N GLU A 73 0.58 -3.96 -6.31
CA GLU A 73 0.69 -3.61 -4.88
C GLU A 73 -0.62 -3.84 -4.12
N ALA A 74 -1.77 -3.57 -4.74
CA ALA A 74 -3.07 -3.85 -4.13
C ALA A 74 -3.27 -5.34 -3.89
N ASN A 75 -2.85 -6.20 -4.83
CA ASN A 75 -2.89 -7.64 -4.65
C ASN A 75 -1.95 -8.10 -3.51
N ARG A 76 -0.74 -7.55 -3.43
CA ARG A 76 0.20 -7.83 -2.32
C ARG A 76 -0.43 -7.48 -0.97
N VAL A 77 -0.96 -6.25 -0.82
CA VAL A 77 -1.60 -5.80 0.41
C VAL A 77 -2.85 -6.63 0.74
N ALA A 78 -3.63 -7.05 -0.27
CA ALA A 78 -4.78 -7.91 -0.05
C ALA A 78 -4.39 -9.31 0.47
N GLN A 79 -3.31 -9.89 -0.07
CA GLN A 79 -2.76 -11.17 0.39
C GLN A 79 -2.27 -11.06 1.84
N GLU A 80 -1.46 -10.05 2.15
CA GLU A 80 -0.95 -9.80 3.51
C GLU A 80 -2.09 -9.64 4.52
N ARG A 81 -3.16 -8.91 4.15
CA ARG A 81 -4.34 -8.75 5.00
C ARG A 81 -5.11 -10.06 5.17
N ALA A 82 -5.22 -10.87 4.13
CA ALA A 82 -5.90 -12.17 4.21
C ALA A 82 -5.14 -13.15 5.13
N GLU A 83 -3.82 -13.17 5.05
CA GLU A 83 -2.94 -13.94 5.94
C GLU A 83 -3.08 -13.46 7.39
N ALA A 84 -2.98 -12.15 7.64
CA ALA A 84 -3.15 -11.59 8.97
C ALA A 84 -4.55 -11.87 9.55
N ALA A 85 -5.61 -11.81 8.73
CA ALA A 85 -6.96 -12.15 9.15
C ALA A 85 -7.09 -13.63 9.50
N ARG A 86 -6.47 -14.52 8.73
CA ARG A 86 -6.41 -15.96 9.01
C ARG A 86 -5.68 -16.24 10.32
N ASP A 87 -4.53 -15.62 10.55
CA ASP A 87 -3.77 -15.80 11.79
C ASP A 87 -4.54 -15.28 13.02
N ASN A 88 -5.20 -14.13 12.89
CA ASN A 88 -6.06 -13.60 13.95
C ASN A 88 -7.26 -14.52 14.23
N PHE A 89 -7.86 -15.10 13.19
CA PHE A 89 -8.90 -16.12 13.36
C PHE A 89 -8.35 -17.34 14.09
N LEU A 90 -7.23 -17.93 13.64
CA LEU A 90 -6.63 -19.09 14.28
C LEU A 90 -6.27 -18.84 15.75
N LYS A 91 -5.68 -17.70 16.08
CA LYS A 91 -5.39 -17.30 17.48
C LYS A 91 -6.65 -17.19 18.33
N LYS A 92 -7.73 -16.62 17.77
CA LYS A 92 -8.99 -16.47 18.50
C LYS A 92 -9.66 -17.82 18.80
N TYR A 93 -9.52 -18.78 17.90
CA TYR A 93 -10.19 -20.08 18.00
C TYR A 93 -9.28 -21.20 18.54
N SER A 94 -7.97 -21.01 18.66
CA SER A 94 -7.06 -21.97 19.30
C SER A 94 -7.33 -22.13 20.79
N ASP A 95 -7.75 -21.05 21.48
CA ASP A 95 -8.06 -21.07 22.91
C ASP A 95 -9.50 -21.57 23.21
N SER A 96 -10.34 -21.70 22.17
CA SER A 96 -11.76 -22.09 22.29
C SER A 96 -12.03 -23.58 22.01
N ALA A 97 -10.98 -24.42 21.97
CA ALA A 97 -11.11 -25.87 21.77
C ALA A 97 -11.73 -26.63 22.96
N THR A 98 -12.22 -25.95 23.99
CA THR A 98 -13.19 -26.50 24.94
C THR A 98 -14.59 -26.45 24.33
N LEU A 99 -14.86 -27.37 23.40
CA LEU A 99 -16.23 -27.74 23.06
C LEU A 99 -16.98 -28.02 24.36
N PRO A 100 -18.07 -27.29 24.69
CA PRO A 100 -18.83 -27.60 25.90
C PRO A 100 -19.34 -29.03 25.78
N ALA A 101 -18.98 -29.86 26.77
CA ALA A 101 -19.37 -31.27 26.82
C ALA A 101 -20.88 -31.40 26.53
N LYS A 102 -21.22 -32.21 25.52
CA LYS A 102 -22.61 -32.56 25.17
C LYS A 102 -23.39 -32.81 26.45
N ARG A 103 -24.37 -31.95 26.77
CA ARG A 103 -25.34 -32.23 27.83
C ARG A 103 -26.00 -33.56 27.48
N LYS A 104 -25.82 -34.58 28.34
CA LYS A 104 -26.53 -35.85 28.21
C LYS A 104 -28.02 -35.55 28.15
N ALA A 105 -28.70 -36.07 27.14
CA ALA A 105 -30.15 -36.04 27.06
C ALA A 105 -30.70 -36.71 28.32
N VAL A 106 -31.37 -35.93 29.17
CA VAL A 106 -32.13 -36.44 30.31
C VAL A 106 -33.46 -36.89 29.72
N ASN A 107 -33.64 -38.21 29.62
CA ASN A 107 -34.98 -38.79 29.48
C ASN A 107 -35.66 -38.71 30.85
N VAL A 108 -36.68 -37.86 30.97
CA VAL A 108 -37.75 -37.95 31.97
C VAL A 108 -39.07 -37.78 31.24
#